data_AF-H1LHW4-F1
#
_entry.id   AF-H1LHW4-F1
#
_cell.length_a   1.000
_cell.length_b   1.000
_cell.length_c   1.000
_cell.angle_alpha   90.00
_cell.angle_beta   90.00
_cell.angle_gamma   90.00
#
_symmetry.space_group_name_H-M   'P 1'
#
loop_
_entity.id
_entity.type
_entity.pdbx_description
1 polymer ?
#
loop_
_entity_poly.entity_id
_entity_poly.type
_entity_poly.pdbx_seq_one_letter_code
_entity_poly.pdbx_strand_id
1 'polypeptide(L)'
;SIGIDLNTDNFLTDSNGNVVANPRYYRAIKGKLAREQRKLSRRALRAKKEHRQLHDAKNYQKQRAVVAAIQRKVANRRHNFLHLVSTTLIKSHDLVVTEELRSKNLLRNYALAMSISDVGWRTFLGMLTYKAALYGKRLVTVNPRNTTQTCHNCDFIMGSGDTQKLSLADREWTCPACDQHHMRDHNAAQNILAKG
;
A
#
# COMPACT_ATOMS: atom_id res chain seq x y z
N SER A 1 18.01 -12.61 5.24
CA SER A 1 17.53 -11.24 4.98
C SER A 1 16.44 -11.29 3.92
N ILE A 2 15.64 -10.24 3.76
CA ILE A 2 14.59 -10.18 2.72
C ILE A 2 14.39 -8.75 2.23
N GLY A 3 14.29 -8.56 0.91
CA GLY A 3 13.85 -7.30 0.30
C GLY A 3 12.34 -7.35 0.02
N ILE A 4 11.62 -6.25 0.24
CA ILE A 4 10.20 -6.14 -0.08
C ILE A 4 9.92 -4.95 -1.00
N ASP A 5 9.27 -5.22 -2.12
CA ASP A 5 8.66 -4.22 -3.00
C ASP A 5 7.18 -4.01 -2.64
N LEU A 6 6.76 -2.76 -2.49
CA LEU A 6 5.39 -2.38 -2.13
C LEU A 6 4.68 -1.80 -3.36
N ASN A 7 3.67 -2.51 -3.87
CA ASN A 7 2.94 -2.12 -5.09
C ASN A 7 1.42 -2.24 -4.89
N THR A 8 0.61 -1.52 -5.67
CA THR A 8 -0.85 -1.45 -5.44
C THR A 8 -1.64 -2.64 -5.98
N ASP A 9 -1.05 -3.41 -6.90
CA ASP A 9 -1.70 -4.55 -7.53
C ASP A 9 -1.77 -5.71 -6.53
N ASN A 10 -0.61 -6.06 -5.98
CA ASN A 10 -0.44 -6.89 -4.80
C ASN A 10 -0.33 -6.01 -3.56
N PHE A 11 -0.02 -6.57 -2.39
CA PHE A 11 0.32 -5.79 -1.20
C PHE A 11 1.83 -5.55 -1.13
N LEU A 12 2.58 -6.64 -1.32
CA LEU A 12 4.02 -6.65 -1.50
C LEU A 12 4.46 -7.90 -2.28
N THR A 13 5.63 -7.80 -2.89
CA THR A 13 6.40 -8.92 -3.45
C THR A 13 7.74 -8.97 -2.74
N ASP A 14 8.19 -10.16 -2.32
CA ASP A 14 9.48 -10.33 -1.66
C ASP A 14 10.58 -10.80 -2.62
N SER A 15 11.85 -10.68 -2.19
CA SER A 15 13.00 -11.09 -2.99
C SER A 15 13.02 -12.60 -3.27
N ASN A 16 12.35 -13.43 -2.48
CA ASN A 16 12.24 -14.87 -2.75
C ASN A 16 11.15 -15.19 -3.80
N GLY A 17 10.45 -14.19 -4.31
CA GLY A 17 9.38 -14.33 -5.29
C GLY A 17 8.00 -14.59 -4.68
N ASN A 18 7.86 -14.57 -3.35
CA ASN A 18 6.55 -14.70 -2.72
C ASN A 18 5.75 -13.39 -2.85
N VAL A 19 4.45 -13.53 -3.05
CA VAL A 19 3.54 -12.41 -3.22
C VAL A 19 2.48 -12.43 -2.13
N VAL A 20 2.30 -11.31 -1.43
CA VAL A 20 1.16 -11.09 -0.54
C VAL A 20 0.08 -10.36 -1.31
N ALA A 21 -1.10 -10.98 -1.45
CA ALA A 21 -2.21 -10.36 -2.15
C ALA A 21 -2.76 -9.12 -1.44
N ASN A 22 -3.23 -8.13 -2.22
CA ASN A 22 -3.93 -6.97 -1.69
C ASN A 22 -5.39 -7.33 -1.37
N PRO A 23 -5.85 -7.25 -0.10
CA PRO A 23 -7.21 -7.62 0.26
C PRO A 23 -8.29 -6.64 -0.21
N ARG A 24 -7.93 -5.41 -0.63
CA ARG A 24 -8.83 -4.40 -1.23
C ARG A 24 -10.12 -4.15 -0.41
N TYR A 25 -9.98 -4.08 0.94
CA TYR A 25 -11.11 -4.01 1.86
C TYR A 25 -12.03 -2.81 1.61
N TYR A 26 -11.48 -1.64 1.26
CA TYR A 26 -12.30 -0.46 0.96
C TYR A 26 -13.05 -0.60 -0.37
N ARG A 27 -12.47 -1.25 -1.39
CA ARG A 27 -13.19 -1.50 -2.64
C ARG A 27 -14.44 -2.36 -2.41
N ALA A 28 -14.32 -3.41 -1.59
CA ALA A 28 -15.44 -4.30 -1.29
C ALA A 28 -16.64 -3.61 -0.62
N ILE A 29 -16.41 -2.54 0.15
CA ILE A 29 -17.47 -1.82 0.87
C ILE A 29 -17.88 -0.49 0.23
N LYS A 30 -17.18 -0.05 -0.83
CA LYS A 30 -17.34 1.29 -1.45
C LYS A 30 -18.79 1.61 -1.79
N GLY A 31 -19.51 0.68 -2.43
CA GLY A 31 -20.91 0.86 -2.80
C GLY A 31 -21.83 1.04 -1.59
N LYS A 32 -21.67 0.18 -0.57
CA LYS A 32 -22.44 0.27 0.68
C LYS A 32 -22.15 1.59 1.41
N LEU A 33 -20.88 1.95 1.55
CA LEU A 33 -20.47 3.20 2.21
C LEU A 33 -21.04 4.43 1.49
N ALA A 34 -20.96 4.48 0.16
CA ALA A 34 -21.51 5.58 -0.63
C ALA A 34 -23.04 5.71 -0.43
N ARG A 35 -23.77 4.59 -0.41
CA ARG A 35 -25.22 4.59 -0.14
C ARG A 35 -25.54 5.16 1.25
N GLU A 36 -24.85 4.70 2.28
CA GLU A 36 -25.09 5.15 3.65
C GLU A 36 -24.63 6.61 3.88
N GLN A 37 -23.60 7.07 3.17
CA GLN A 37 -23.18 8.48 3.14
C GLN A 37 -24.21 9.38 2.45
N ARG A 38 -24.82 8.95 1.33
CA ARG A 38 -25.92 9.70 0.68
C ARG A 38 -27.12 9.84 1.61
N LYS A 39 -27.48 8.79 2.35
CA LYS A 39 -28.54 8.86 3.37
C LYS A 39 -28.17 9.86 4.48
N LEU A 40 -26.93 9.83 4.96
CA LEU A 40 -26.42 10.75 5.98
C LEU A 40 -26.54 12.21 5.52
N SER A 41 -26.07 12.49 4.30
CA SER A 41 -26.13 13.83 3.68
C SER A 41 -27.57 14.34 3.56
N ARG A 42 -28.49 13.52 3.04
CA ARG A 42 -29.92 13.90 2.93
C ARG A 42 -30.56 14.18 4.30
N ARG A 43 -30.23 13.40 5.33
CA ARG A 43 -30.72 13.62 6.70
C ARG A 43 -30.15 14.90 7.32
N ALA A 44 -28.87 15.21 7.03
CA ALA A 44 -28.25 16.47 7.46
C ALA A 44 -28.93 17.67 6.81
N LEU A 45 -29.18 17.61 5.49
CA LEU A 45 -29.85 18.67 4.75
C LEU A 45 -31.27 18.93 5.28
N ARG A 46 -32.03 17.86 5.56
CA ARG A 46 -33.36 17.98 6.16
C ARG A 46 -33.32 18.66 7.53
N ALA A 47 -32.40 18.24 8.41
CA ALA A 47 -32.27 18.87 9.73
C ALA A 47 -31.96 20.37 9.63
N LYS A 48 -31.07 20.76 8.71
CA LYS A 48 -30.76 22.17 8.43
C LYS A 48 -31.97 22.95 7.90
N LYS A 49 -32.75 22.37 6.99
CA LYS A 49 -33.98 23.00 6.46
C LYS A 49 -35.03 23.23 7.53
N GLU A 50 -35.10 22.34 8.52
CA GLU A 50 -35.99 22.46 9.68
C GLU A 50 -35.40 23.30 10.82
N HIS A 51 -34.29 24.03 10.58
CA HIS A 51 -33.56 24.82 11.58
C HIS A 51 -33.16 24.05 12.85
N ARG A 52 -33.02 22.72 12.74
CA ARG A 52 -32.58 21.86 13.85
C ARG A 52 -31.07 21.73 13.85
N GLN A 53 -30.45 21.86 15.03
CA GLN A 53 -29.04 21.56 15.17
C GLN A 53 -28.77 20.08 14.89
N LEU A 54 -27.63 19.77 14.26
CA LEU A 54 -27.31 18.39 13.90
C LEU A 54 -27.15 17.48 15.11
N HIS A 55 -26.73 18.02 16.25
CA HIS A 55 -26.57 17.24 17.49
C HIS A 55 -27.93 16.73 18.02
N ASP A 56 -29.01 17.51 17.87
CA ASP A 56 -30.38 17.15 18.26
C ASP A 56 -31.12 16.28 17.23
N ALA A 57 -30.61 16.22 15.99
CA ALA A 57 -31.25 15.51 14.90
C ALA A 57 -31.07 13.98 15.03
N LYS A 58 -31.93 13.31 15.82
CA LYS A 58 -31.88 11.85 16.11
C LYS A 58 -31.67 10.96 14.87
N ASN A 59 -32.39 11.22 13.77
CA ASN A 59 -32.26 10.43 12.54
C ASN A 59 -30.90 10.60 11.85
N TYR A 60 -30.34 11.80 11.87
CA TYR A 60 -28.99 12.07 11.38
C TYR A 60 -27.95 11.37 12.26
N GLN A 61 -28.09 11.49 13.59
CA GLN A 61 -27.18 10.85 14.57
C GLN A 61 -27.13 9.33 14.42
N LYS A 62 -28.30 8.68 14.30
CA LYS A 62 -28.39 7.23 14.02
C LYS A 62 -27.65 6.87 12.73
N GLN A 63 -27.82 7.64 11.66
CA GLN A 63 -27.13 7.37 10.40
C GLN A 63 -25.62 7.62 10.48
N ARG A 64 -25.19 8.63 11.25
CA ARG A 64 -23.77 8.95 11.49
C ARG A 64 -23.07 7.76 12.13
N ALA A 65 -23.70 7.14 13.13
CA ALA A 65 -23.20 5.93 13.77
C ALA A 65 -23.09 4.75 12.80
N VAL A 66 -24.05 4.56 11.88
CA VAL A 66 -23.99 3.51 10.84
C VAL A 66 -22.79 3.71 9.91
N VAL A 67 -22.57 4.93 9.41
CA VAL A 67 -21.42 5.24 8.55
C VAL A 67 -20.11 5.00 9.30
N ALA A 68 -20.01 5.47 10.55
CA ALA A 68 -18.84 5.27 11.40
C ALA A 68 -18.56 3.78 11.66
N ALA A 69 -19.59 2.97 11.90
CA ALA A 69 -19.44 1.52 12.10
C ALA A 69 -18.89 0.81 10.86
N ILE A 70 -19.35 1.19 9.66
CA ILE A 70 -18.84 0.64 8.39
C ILE A 70 -17.35 0.99 8.21
N GLN A 71 -16.99 2.26 8.40
CA GLN A 71 -15.61 2.72 8.28
C GLN A 71 -14.70 2.04 9.32
N ARG A 72 -15.15 1.95 10.58
CA ARG A 72 -14.42 1.27 11.65
C ARG A 72 -14.16 -0.20 11.33
N LYS A 73 -15.16 -0.92 10.81
CA LYS A 73 -14.99 -2.34 10.43
C LYS A 73 -13.88 -2.52 9.40
N VAL A 74 -13.80 -1.63 8.41
CA VAL A 74 -12.80 -1.70 7.34
C VAL A 74 -11.42 -1.31 7.85
N ALA A 75 -11.34 -0.25 8.66
CA ALA A 75 -10.10 0.14 9.33
C ALA A 75 -9.55 -1.02 10.18
N ASN A 76 -10.40 -1.71 10.96
CA ASN A 76 -10.00 -2.84 11.79
C ASN A 76 -9.53 -4.04 10.96
N ARG A 77 -10.22 -4.39 9.86
CA ARG A 77 -9.80 -5.48 8.97
C ARG A 77 -8.43 -5.20 8.36
N ARG A 78 -8.24 -3.97 7.86
CA ARG A 78 -6.94 -3.52 7.35
C ARG A 78 -5.87 -3.59 8.42
N HIS A 79 -6.13 -3.05 9.60
CA HIS A 79 -5.17 -3.04 10.70
C HIS A 79 -4.75 -4.45 11.13
N ASN A 80 -5.71 -5.37 11.20
CA ASN A 80 -5.43 -6.78 11.48
C ASN A 80 -4.54 -7.40 10.40
N PHE A 81 -4.87 -7.21 9.12
CA PHE A 81 -4.04 -7.67 8.01
C PHE A 81 -2.61 -7.12 8.08
N LEU A 82 -2.46 -5.80 8.27
CA LEU A 82 -1.15 -5.16 8.38
C LEU A 82 -0.35 -5.72 9.55
N HIS A 83 -1.00 -5.97 10.69
CA HIS A 83 -0.36 -6.56 11.84
C HIS A 83 0.13 -7.98 11.58
N LEU A 84 -0.71 -8.83 10.98
CA LEU A 84 -0.32 -10.20 10.65
C LEU A 84 0.88 -10.20 9.72
N VAL A 85 0.82 -9.48 8.59
CA VAL A 85 1.90 -9.45 7.61
C VAL A 85 3.20 -8.89 8.20
N SER A 86 3.13 -7.77 8.93
CA SER A 86 4.34 -7.15 9.52
C SER A 86 4.94 -8.00 10.64
N THR A 87 4.13 -8.67 11.46
CA THR A 87 4.64 -9.60 12.47
C THR A 87 5.32 -10.79 11.80
N THR A 88 4.68 -11.39 10.80
CA THR A 88 5.23 -12.54 10.10
C THR A 88 6.59 -12.20 9.49
N LEU A 89 6.69 -11.10 8.74
CA LEU A 89 7.95 -10.67 8.10
C LEU A 89 9.09 -10.47 9.10
N ILE A 90 8.83 -9.74 10.19
CA ILE A 90 9.85 -9.44 11.21
C ILE A 90 10.24 -10.71 11.97
N LYS A 91 9.30 -11.61 12.28
CA LYS A 91 9.64 -12.83 13.02
C LYS A 91 10.38 -13.86 12.17
N SER A 92 10.17 -13.87 10.85
CA SER A 92 10.80 -14.85 9.95
C SER A 92 12.16 -14.41 9.38
N HIS A 93 12.56 -13.15 9.55
CA HIS A 93 13.81 -12.63 8.97
C HIS A 93 14.58 -11.73 9.94
N ASP A 94 15.91 -11.87 9.96
CA ASP A 94 16.77 -11.02 10.80
C ASP A 94 16.93 -9.59 10.27
N LEU A 95 16.79 -9.44 8.95
CA LEU A 95 16.89 -8.18 8.23
C LEU A 95 15.77 -8.12 7.19
N VAL A 96 14.98 -7.04 7.26
CA VAL A 96 14.00 -6.65 6.24
C VAL A 96 14.48 -5.35 5.60
N VAL A 97 14.53 -5.32 4.28
CA VAL A 97 14.91 -4.15 3.48
C VAL A 97 13.71 -3.70 2.65
N THR A 98 13.42 -2.40 2.62
CA THR A 98 12.30 -1.83 1.88
C THR A 98 12.68 -0.47 1.30
N GLU A 99 11.90 0.03 0.35
CA GLU A 99 12.09 1.39 -0.16
C GLU A 99 11.61 2.45 0.81
N GLU A 100 12.27 3.62 0.76
CA GLU A 100 11.74 4.83 1.35
C GLU A 100 10.46 5.29 0.63
N LEU A 101 9.30 5.18 1.30
CA LEU A 101 8.05 5.71 0.77
C LEU A 101 8.03 7.25 0.80
N ARG A 102 8.42 7.88 -0.31
CA ARG A 102 8.32 9.33 -0.51
C ARG A 102 6.87 9.78 -0.70
N SER A 103 6.20 10.01 0.44
CA SER A 103 4.76 10.34 0.54
C SER A 103 4.25 11.51 -0.31
N LYS A 104 5.11 12.46 -0.71
CA LYS A 104 4.72 13.61 -1.55
C LYS A 104 4.33 13.21 -2.98
N ASN A 105 4.81 12.07 -3.50
CA ASN A 105 4.55 11.65 -4.89
C ASN A 105 3.40 10.64 -5.00
N LEU A 106 3.16 9.85 -3.95
CA LEU A 106 2.17 8.77 -3.97
C LEU A 106 0.72 9.27 -3.99
N LEU A 107 0.43 10.42 -3.38
CA LEU A 107 -0.93 10.97 -3.29
C LEU A 107 -1.26 12.01 -4.36
N ARG A 108 -0.31 12.36 -5.25
CA ARG A 108 -0.54 13.36 -6.30
C ARG A 108 -1.45 12.85 -7.42
N ASN A 109 -1.46 11.55 -7.66
CA ASN A 109 -2.40 10.94 -8.61
C ASN A 109 -3.70 10.58 -7.88
N TYR A 110 -4.73 11.41 -8.04
CA TYR A 110 -6.06 11.19 -7.44
C TYR A 110 -6.67 9.82 -7.80
N ALA A 111 -6.35 9.26 -8.97
CA ALA A 111 -6.83 7.93 -9.37
C ALA A 111 -6.21 6.81 -8.52
N LEU A 112 -4.97 6.98 -8.07
CA LEU A 112 -4.24 6.02 -7.23
C LEU A 112 -4.37 6.31 -5.73
N ALA A 113 -4.67 7.55 -5.33
CA ALA A 113 -4.75 7.97 -3.94
C ALA A 113 -5.72 7.10 -3.12
N MET A 114 -6.85 6.71 -3.70
CA MET A 114 -7.81 5.80 -3.04
C MET A 114 -7.23 4.41 -2.82
N SER A 115 -6.56 3.84 -3.83
CA SER A 115 -5.93 2.52 -3.74
C SER A 115 -4.78 2.52 -2.74
N ILE A 116 -3.95 3.57 -2.75
CA ILE A 116 -2.81 3.73 -1.82
C ILE A 116 -3.30 3.91 -0.38
N SER A 117 -4.34 4.72 -0.19
CA SER A 117 -4.97 4.90 1.13
C SER A 117 -5.63 3.63 1.64
N ASP A 118 -6.22 2.82 0.75
CA ASP A 118 -6.79 1.52 1.11
C ASP A 118 -5.70 0.56 1.60
N VAL A 119 -4.54 0.54 0.93
CA VAL A 119 -3.45 -0.39 1.25
C VAL A 119 -2.79 -0.10 2.61
N GLY A 120 -2.58 1.17 2.94
CA GLY A 120 -2.09 1.57 4.26
C GLY A 120 -0.59 1.37 4.52
N TRP A 121 0.27 1.51 3.50
CA TRP A 121 1.71 1.26 3.65
C TRP A 121 2.42 2.10 4.69
N ARG A 122 2.03 3.37 4.90
CA ARG A 122 2.67 4.17 5.96
C ARG A 122 2.47 3.53 7.33
N THR A 123 1.26 3.05 7.60
CA THR A 123 0.97 2.31 8.83
C THR A 123 1.78 1.01 8.89
N PHE A 124 1.87 0.30 7.77
CA PHE A 124 2.65 -0.93 7.65
C PHE A 124 4.15 -0.73 7.92
N LEU A 125 4.78 0.28 7.31
CA LEU A 125 6.18 0.62 7.56
C LEU A 125 6.40 1.00 9.02
N GLY A 126 5.51 1.83 9.60
CA GLY A 126 5.56 2.12 11.03
C GLY A 126 5.47 0.86 11.90
N MET A 127 4.64 -0.11 11.50
CA MET A 127 4.58 -1.42 12.15
C MET A 127 5.87 -2.22 12.03
N LEU A 128 6.48 -2.27 10.84
CA LEU A 128 7.78 -2.91 10.66
C LEU A 128 8.84 -2.24 11.54
N THR A 129 8.90 -0.91 11.59
CA THR A 129 9.88 -0.17 12.38
C THR A 129 9.79 -0.52 13.86
N TYR A 130 8.61 -0.38 14.47
CA TYR A 130 8.51 -0.66 15.92
C TYR A 130 8.65 -2.15 16.22
N LYS A 131 8.19 -3.05 15.34
CA LYS A 131 8.31 -4.50 15.56
C LYS A 131 9.74 -4.98 15.39
N ALA A 132 10.49 -4.42 14.45
CA ALA A 132 11.90 -4.72 14.29
C ALA A 132 12.63 -4.45 15.61
N ALA A 133 12.44 -3.26 16.19
CA ALA A 133 12.98 -2.94 17.51
C ALA A 133 12.48 -3.91 18.61
N LEU A 134 11.17 -4.20 18.65
CA LEU A 134 10.56 -5.07 19.65
C LEU A 134 11.13 -6.50 19.63
N TYR A 135 11.43 -7.05 18.45
CA TYR A 135 11.91 -8.42 18.29
C TYR A 135 13.43 -8.51 18.09
N GLY A 136 14.18 -7.42 18.29
CA GLY A 136 15.64 -7.39 18.11
C GLY A 136 16.07 -7.66 16.66
N LYS A 137 15.25 -7.24 15.68
CA LYS A 137 15.49 -7.41 14.24
C LYS A 137 15.81 -6.07 13.59
N ARG A 138 16.29 -6.11 12.35
CA ARG A 138 16.69 -4.91 11.60
C ARG A 138 15.71 -4.61 10.47
N LEU A 139 15.34 -3.33 10.37
CA LEU A 139 14.65 -2.77 9.21
C LEU A 139 15.56 -1.71 8.57
N VAL A 140 15.83 -1.86 7.27
CA VAL A 140 16.61 -0.88 6.49
C VAL A 140 15.72 -0.31 5.39
N THR A 141 15.76 1.01 5.23
CA THR A 141 15.10 1.70 4.13
C THR A 141 16.13 2.18 3.12
N VAL A 142 15.93 1.88 1.84
CA VAL A 142 16.85 2.25 0.75
C VAL A 142 16.24 3.31 -0.15
N ASN A 143 17.10 4.00 -0.91
CA ASN A 143 16.65 4.96 -1.91
C ASN A 143 15.93 4.22 -3.07
N PRO A 144 14.67 4.57 -3.40
CA PRO A 144 13.88 3.89 -4.43
C PRO A 144 14.38 4.15 -5.87
N ARG A 145 15.39 5.03 -6.06
CA ARG A 145 15.88 5.36 -7.39
C ARG A 145 16.37 4.11 -8.12
N ASN A 146 15.80 3.86 -9.31
CA ASN A 146 16.15 2.79 -10.25
C ASN A 146 15.92 1.33 -9.76
N THR A 147 15.37 1.10 -8.57
CA THR A 147 15.06 -0.27 -8.08
C THR A 147 14.20 -1.08 -9.06
N THR A 148 13.22 -0.45 -9.69
CA THR A 148 12.33 -1.07 -10.70
C THR A 148 12.88 -1.02 -12.12
N GLN A 149 14.03 -0.40 -12.36
CA GLN A 149 14.62 -0.17 -13.68
C GLN A 149 15.92 -0.94 -13.90
N THR A 150 16.65 -1.23 -12.82
CA THR A 150 17.90 -1.98 -12.83
C THR A 150 17.61 -3.48 -12.97
N CYS A 151 18.35 -4.18 -13.82
CA CYS A 151 18.40 -5.63 -13.85
C CYS A 151 19.18 -6.12 -12.63
N HIS A 152 18.57 -6.94 -11.75
CA HIS A 152 19.29 -7.46 -10.59
C HIS A 152 20.40 -8.47 -10.94
N ASN A 153 20.40 -8.98 -12.18
CA ASN A 153 21.38 -9.96 -12.64
C ASN A 153 22.67 -9.33 -13.21
N CYS A 154 22.57 -8.19 -13.91
CA CYS A 154 23.72 -7.57 -14.59
C CYS A 154 23.86 -6.05 -14.38
N ASP A 155 23.05 -5.46 -13.50
CA ASP A 155 23.03 -4.03 -13.17
C ASP A 155 22.66 -3.07 -14.32
N PHE A 156 22.32 -3.58 -15.51
CA PHE A 156 21.83 -2.75 -16.62
C PHE A 156 20.58 -1.96 -16.22
N ILE A 157 20.53 -0.67 -16.54
CA ILE A 157 19.44 0.22 -16.14
C ILE A 157 18.59 0.58 -17.36
N MET A 158 17.31 0.17 -17.34
CA MET A 158 16.33 0.59 -18.35
C MET A 158 16.19 2.12 -18.38
N GLY A 159 16.17 2.71 -19.57
CA GLY A 159 16.21 4.17 -19.74
C GLY A 159 17.62 4.76 -19.83
N SER A 160 18.64 3.91 -19.88
CA SER A 160 20.01 4.30 -20.25
C SER A 160 20.32 3.93 -21.70
N GLY A 161 21.21 4.69 -22.35
CA GLY A 161 21.49 4.55 -23.78
C GLY A 161 20.22 4.74 -24.61
N ASP A 162 19.99 3.82 -25.56
CA ASP A 162 18.84 3.84 -26.48
C ASP A 162 17.60 3.11 -25.93
N THR A 163 17.64 2.63 -24.68
CA THR A 163 16.51 1.91 -24.08
C THR A 163 15.50 2.87 -23.45
N GLN A 164 14.23 2.50 -23.49
CA GLN A 164 13.17 3.27 -22.82
C GLN A 164 13.06 2.88 -21.34
N LYS A 165 12.58 3.81 -20.51
CA LYS A 165 12.26 3.51 -19.11
C LYS A 165 11.04 2.60 -19.03
N LEU A 166 11.08 1.65 -18.10
CA LEU A 166 9.91 0.85 -17.76
C LEU A 166 8.84 1.74 -17.14
N SER A 167 7.63 1.60 -17.64
CA SER A 167 6.42 2.21 -17.13
C SER A 167 5.75 1.34 -16.07
N LEU A 168 4.63 1.82 -15.52
CA LEU A 168 3.81 1.01 -14.61
C LEU A 168 3.11 -0.16 -15.31
N ALA A 169 2.91 -0.08 -16.63
CA ALA A 169 2.25 -1.12 -17.42
C ALA A 169 3.19 -2.28 -17.76
N ASP A 170 4.50 -2.05 -17.73
CA ASP A 170 5.53 -3.05 -18.03
C ASP A 170 5.73 -3.96 -16.82
N ARG A 171 4.84 -4.93 -16.66
CA ARG A 171 4.84 -5.89 -15.53
C ARG A 171 5.93 -6.95 -15.67
N GLU A 172 6.29 -7.26 -16.91
CA GLU A 172 7.29 -8.23 -17.31
C GLU A 172 8.21 -7.59 -18.36
N TRP A 173 9.49 -7.91 -18.30
CA TRP A 173 10.47 -7.42 -19.27
C TRP A 173 11.68 -8.35 -19.34
N THR A 174 12.39 -8.28 -20.45
CA THR A 174 13.66 -9.00 -20.65
C THR A 174 14.78 -7.99 -20.71
N CYS A 175 15.86 -8.22 -19.96
CA CYS A 175 17.00 -7.34 -19.96
C CYS A 175 17.73 -7.38 -21.31
N PRO A 176 17.91 -6.24 -22.02
CA PRO A 176 18.57 -6.23 -23.32
C PRO A 176 20.09 -6.45 -23.25
N ALA A 177 20.69 -6.45 -22.05
CA ALA A 177 22.12 -6.62 -21.86
C ALA A 177 22.53 -8.05 -21.44
N CYS A 178 21.63 -8.82 -20.83
CA CYS A 178 21.93 -10.18 -20.35
C CYS A 178 20.83 -11.20 -20.62
N ASP A 179 19.77 -10.83 -21.33
CA ASP A 179 18.63 -11.67 -21.73
C ASP A 179 17.83 -12.31 -20.59
N GLN A 180 18.10 -11.94 -19.32
CA GLN A 180 17.32 -12.39 -18.19
C GLN A 180 15.89 -11.83 -18.25
N HIS A 181 14.91 -12.72 -18.16
CA HIS A 181 13.50 -12.36 -18.01
C HIS A 181 13.17 -12.02 -16.55
N HIS A 182 12.34 -10.99 -16.36
CA HIS A 182 11.98 -10.45 -15.05
C HIS A 182 10.48 -10.21 -14.89
N MET A 183 9.94 -10.70 -13.77
CA MET A 183 8.77 -10.09 -13.13
C MET A 183 9.22 -8.80 -12.45
N ARG A 184 8.65 -7.66 -12.82
CA ARG A 184 9.16 -6.33 -12.40
C ARG A 184 9.22 -6.16 -10.87
N ASP A 185 8.17 -6.52 -10.16
CA ASP A 185 8.10 -6.37 -8.69
C ASP A 185 9.10 -7.30 -7.96
N HIS A 186 9.34 -8.51 -8.49
CA HIS A 186 10.32 -9.45 -7.92
C HIS A 186 11.75 -8.97 -8.15
N ASN A 187 12.06 -8.51 -9.36
CA ASN A 187 13.33 -7.87 -9.68
C ASN A 187 13.56 -6.62 -8.81
N ALA A 188 12.53 -5.82 -8.58
CA ALA A 188 12.61 -4.67 -7.68
C ALA A 188 12.95 -5.11 -6.24
N ALA A 189 12.28 -6.15 -5.72
CA ALA A 189 12.56 -6.68 -4.38
C ALA A 189 14.00 -7.21 -4.23
N GLN A 190 14.55 -7.84 -5.28
CA GLN A 190 15.96 -8.25 -5.36
C GLN A 190 16.90 -7.05 -5.30
N ASN A 191 16.67 -6.02 -6.13
CA ASN A 191 17.46 -4.79 -6.10
C ASN A 191 17.36 -4.02 -4.77
N ILE A 192 16.19 -4.03 -4.14
CA ILE A 192 15.97 -3.42 -2.83
C ILE A 192 16.83 -4.12 -1.79
N LEU A 193 16.83 -5.47 -1.77
CA LEU A 193 17.67 -6.25 -0.87
C LEU A 193 19.15 -5.96 -1.09
N ALA A 194 19.61 -5.93 -2.35
CA ALA A 194 21.01 -5.69 -2.67
C ALA A 194 21.52 -4.31 -2.22
N LYS A 195 20.63 -3.32 -2.08
CA LYS A 195 20.97 -1.95 -1.65
C LYS A 195 21.02 -1.75 -0.13
N GLY A 196 20.51 -2.70 0.67
CA GLY A 196 20.34 -2.55 2.12
C GLY A 196 21.29 -3.40 2.93
#